data_AF-A0A847CB80-F1
#
_entry.id   AF-A0A847CB80-F1
#
_cell.length_a   1.000
_cell.length_b   1.000
_cell.length_c   1.000
_cell.angle_alpha   90.00
_cell.angle_beta   90.00
_cell.angle_gamma   90.00
#
_symmetry.space_group_name_H-M   'P 1'
#
loop_
_entity.id
_entity.type
_entity.pdbx_description
1 polymer ?
#
loop_
_entity_poly.entity_id
_entity_poly.type
_entity_poly.pdbx_seq_one_letter_code
_entity_poly.pdbx_strand_id
1 'polypeptide(L)'
;ENISNYTTRETAQELPLYNLLPVSGRITKDAFKQAQIDYIKNNQDSVTFQYRLESSNFLGAKNVAKGIFGDLFFIPSVKRASDELSAKGNSAFSQLYSRVINKMSESDPTFIEAKQKIIELSKILNKTTDDGLPNQNRPLDLTALENLLDDELKFWEAKIDIEITPPNVDDIFKVGASVWVDDGIKTDIERKGHGLQRALIFALLRAWSKILKQDRESQNEPKEENETTPRRKASKATYFIFEEPELFLHPQAQKELFSSLVALSKEESQIVLCTHSSSFLGLEYHKSICIVKKDSVTEGTKILQCTADLFTDLEEKKRFNLSYWINPDRSELFFAKKVILLEGQTDKSVIPLLAKKIDSFRYDYTLIDCGSKDTIPQYINLLNKFRLEYIVVYDKDHQIGKSGDAIATADKSSKLIEDNIDTTLGKTIILINDIEEEIGMTEKVSSNKAYLAISHIESVAFQISDTFKKKIEEIYK
;
A
#
# COMPACT_ATOMS: atom_id res chain seq x y z
N GLU A 1 -4.26 -20.26 -28.30
CA GLU A 1 -3.57 -21.39 -27.65
C GLU A 1 -3.75 -22.73 -28.39
N ASN A 2 -4.91 -23.01 -28.99
CA ASN A 2 -5.17 -24.30 -29.67
C ASN A 2 -4.71 -24.39 -31.14
N ILE A 3 -3.91 -23.45 -31.65
CA ILE A 3 -3.48 -23.44 -33.07
C ILE A 3 -2.75 -24.74 -33.46
N SER A 4 -2.02 -25.34 -32.52
CA SER A 4 -1.36 -26.65 -32.71
C SER A 4 -2.32 -27.77 -33.09
N ASN A 5 -3.58 -27.70 -32.64
CA ASN A 5 -4.58 -28.74 -32.87
C ASN A 5 -5.17 -28.68 -34.29
N TYR A 6 -4.94 -27.58 -35.02
CA TYR A 6 -5.46 -27.33 -36.37
C TYR A 6 -4.35 -27.25 -37.42
N THR A 7 -3.19 -27.86 -37.14
CA THR A 7 -2.05 -27.88 -38.07
C THR A 7 -2.15 -29.00 -39.12
N THR A 8 -3.13 -29.89 -38.98
CA THR A 8 -3.48 -30.92 -39.97
C THR A 8 -4.56 -30.38 -40.91
N ARG A 9 -4.47 -30.69 -42.22
CA ARG A 9 -5.44 -30.15 -43.20
C ARG A 9 -6.86 -30.66 -42.97
N GLU A 10 -7.01 -31.89 -42.54
CA GLU A 10 -8.31 -32.52 -42.25
C GLU A 10 -9.09 -31.73 -41.20
N THR A 11 -8.42 -31.33 -40.11
CA THR A 11 -9.04 -30.52 -39.05
C THR A 11 -9.24 -29.06 -39.44
N ALA A 12 -8.38 -28.52 -40.32
CA ALA A 12 -8.46 -27.14 -40.77
C ALA A 12 -9.60 -26.90 -41.78
N GLN A 13 -10.01 -27.93 -42.55
CA GLN A 13 -11.09 -27.83 -43.55
C GLN A 13 -12.45 -27.47 -42.95
N GLU A 14 -12.68 -27.82 -41.69
CA GLU A 14 -13.91 -27.52 -40.96
C GLU A 14 -13.99 -26.05 -40.52
N LEU A 15 -12.89 -25.30 -40.65
CA LEU A 15 -12.81 -23.92 -40.19
C LEU A 15 -13.24 -22.91 -41.27
N PRO A 16 -13.99 -21.85 -40.90
CA PRO A 16 -14.38 -20.79 -41.82
C PRO A 16 -13.21 -20.05 -42.50
N LEU A 17 -12.01 -20.11 -41.90
CA LEU A 17 -10.79 -19.47 -42.38
C LEU A 17 -9.96 -20.35 -43.33
N TYR A 18 -10.39 -21.58 -43.63
CA TYR A 18 -9.61 -22.55 -44.41
C TYR A 18 -9.13 -22.01 -45.76
N ASN A 19 -9.96 -21.22 -46.44
CA ASN A 19 -9.66 -20.65 -47.76
C ASN A 19 -8.49 -19.64 -47.73
N LEU A 20 -8.07 -19.20 -46.54
CA LEU A 20 -6.95 -18.28 -46.34
C LEU A 20 -5.65 -19.02 -45.96
N LEU A 21 -5.69 -20.35 -45.82
CA LEU A 21 -4.53 -21.18 -45.51
C LEU A 21 -3.80 -21.63 -46.79
N PRO A 22 -2.49 -22.00 -46.69
CA PRO A 22 -1.71 -22.43 -47.85
C PRO A 22 -2.31 -23.63 -48.59
N VAL A 23 -2.51 -23.49 -49.91
CA VAL A 23 -3.15 -24.50 -50.78
C VAL A 23 -2.32 -25.79 -50.87
N SER A 24 -1.00 -25.71 -50.75
CA SER A 24 -0.06 -26.86 -50.75
C SER A 24 0.99 -26.71 -49.62
N GLY A 25 1.54 -27.83 -49.14
CA GLY A 25 2.51 -27.84 -48.04
C GLY A 25 1.93 -27.87 -46.61
N ARG A 26 2.83 -27.83 -45.62
CA ARG A 26 2.51 -27.89 -44.18
C ARG A 26 1.91 -26.56 -43.70
N ILE A 27 0.80 -26.63 -42.96
CA ILE A 27 0.23 -25.45 -42.30
C ILE A 27 1.11 -25.12 -41.10
N THR A 28 1.88 -24.03 -41.20
CA THR A 28 2.70 -23.53 -40.09
C THR A 28 1.83 -22.72 -39.13
N LYS A 29 2.27 -22.60 -37.87
CA LYS A 29 1.56 -21.78 -36.87
C LYS A 29 1.45 -20.33 -37.31
N ASP A 30 2.44 -19.82 -38.03
CA ASP A 30 2.45 -18.43 -38.50
C ASP A 30 1.51 -18.21 -39.69
N ALA A 31 1.45 -19.15 -40.64
CA ALA A 31 0.46 -19.11 -41.72
C ALA A 31 -0.98 -19.15 -41.17
N PHE A 32 -1.21 -19.95 -40.13
CA PHE A 32 -2.51 -20.02 -39.47
C PHE A 32 -2.88 -18.72 -38.73
N LYS A 33 -1.92 -18.10 -38.02
CA LYS A 33 -2.14 -16.79 -37.37
C LYS A 33 -2.46 -15.71 -38.41
N GLN A 34 -1.75 -15.69 -39.53
CA GLN A 34 -1.99 -14.72 -40.59
C GLN A 34 -3.39 -14.90 -41.20
N ALA A 35 -3.77 -16.14 -41.53
CA ALA A 35 -5.12 -16.46 -42.01
C ALA A 35 -6.22 -16.07 -41.00
N GLN A 36 -5.97 -16.23 -39.70
CA GLN A 36 -6.89 -15.80 -38.65
C GLN A 36 -7.05 -14.27 -38.61
N ILE A 37 -5.94 -13.52 -38.70
CA ILE A 37 -5.96 -12.05 -38.74
C ILE A 37 -6.74 -11.58 -39.97
N ASP A 38 -6.45 -12.14 -41.13
CA ASP A 38 -7.09 -11.78 -42.40
C ASP A 38 -8.59 -12.12 -42.37
N TYR A 39 -8.97 -13.26 -41.77
CA TYR A 39 -10.36 -13.63 -41.58
C TYR A 39 -11.11 -12.62 -40.68
N ILE A 40 -10.54 -12.25 -39.53
CA ILE A 40 -11.14 -11.29 -38.60
C ILE A 40 -11.31 -9.93 -39.28
N LYS A 41 -10.30 -9.48 -40.03
CA LYS A 41 -10.34 -8.21 -40.76
C LYS A 41 -11.42 -8.20 -41.84
N ASN A 42 -11.55 -9.31 -42.58
CA ASN A 42 -12.53 -9.43 -43.66
C ASN A 42 -13.97 -9.65 -43.17
N ASN A 43 -14.16 -10.02 -41.90
CA ASN A 43 -15.47 -10.38 -41.33
C ASN A 43 -15.77 -9.57 -40.05
N GLN A 44 -15.22 -8.35 -39.95
CA GLN A 44 -15.24 -7.57 -38.73
C GLN A 44 -16.67 -7.27 -38.21
N ASP A 45 -17.64 -7.14 -39.12
CA ASP A 45 -19.04 -6.85 -38.80
C ASP A 45 -19.86 -8.10 -38.39
N SER A 46 -19.35 -9.31 -38.64
CA SER A 46 -20.04 -10.58 -38.36
C SER A 46 -19.39 -11.42 -37.26
N VAL A 47 -18.16 -11.09 -36.86
CA VAL A 47 -17.43 -11.79 -35.79
C VAL A 47 -17.88 -11.27 -34.42
N THR A 48 -18.48 -12.15 -33.63
CA THR A 48 -18.85 -11.85 -32.23
C THR A 48 -17.73 -12.29 -31.28
N PHE A 49 -17.14 -11.36 -30.53
CA PHE A 49 -16.14 -11.67 -29.51
C PHE A 49 -16.81 -12.09 -28.20
N GLN A 50 -16.57 -13.33 -27.77
CA GLN A 50 -16.95 -13.79 -26.43
C GLN A 50 -15.76 -13.63 -25.49
N TYR A 51 -15.84 -12.67 -24.59
CA TYR A 51 -14.87 -12.53 -23.50
C TYR A 51 -15.22 -13.53 -22.40
N ARG A 52 -14.30 -14.42 -22.08
CA ARG A 52 -14.39 -15.32 -20.93
C ARG A 52 -13.30 -14.94 -19.94
N LEU A 53 -13.63 -14.96 -18.65
CA LEU A 53 -12.62 -14.82 -17.61
C LEU A 53 -11.61 -15.95 -17.78
N GLU A 54 -10.34 -15.59 -17.96
CA GLU A 54 -9.28 -16.56 -18.12
C GLU A 54 -9.05 -17.30 -16.78
N SER A 55 -9.23 -18.62 -16.78
CA SER A 55 -8.93 -19.48 -15.63
C SER A 55 -7.49 -19.99 -15.63
N SER A 56 -6.70 -19.58 -16.64
CA SER A 56 -5.28 -19.89 -16.76
C SER A 56 -4.46 -18.93 -15.89
N ASN A 57 -3.16 -19.19 -15.74
CA ASN A 57 -2.29 -18.28 -15.00
C ASN A 57 -2.25 -16.91 -15.68
N PHE A 58 -2.36 -15.84 -14.91
CA PHE A 58 -2.25 -14.46 -15.39
C PHE A 58 -0.98 -14.27 -16.24
N LEU A 59 -1.16 -13.97 -17.54
CA LEU A 59 -0.09 -13.84 -18.54
C LEU A 59 0.73 -15.12 -18.80
N GLY A 60 0.19 -16.29 -18.49
CA GLY A 60 0.81 -17.59 -18.74
C GLY A 60 1.90 -17.94 -17.72
N ALA A 61 3.11 -18.23 -18.19
CA ALA A 61 4.21 -18.61 -17.31
C ALA A 61 4.68 -17.43 -16.44
N LYS A 62 5.05 -17.70 -15.18
CA LYS A 62 5.48 -16.70 -14.18
C LYS A 62 6.54 -15.72 -14.71
N ASN A 63 7.48 -16.20 -15.52
CA ASN A 63 8.57 -15.38 -16.08
C ASN A 63 8.08 -14.36 -17.13
N VAL A 64 7.04 -14.71 -17.89
CA VAL A 64 6.43 -13.83 -18.89
C VAL A 64 5.64 -12.72 -18.19
N ALA A 65 4.85 -13.08 -17.16
CA ALA A 65 4.11 -12.13 -16.36
C ALA A 65 5.04 -11.11 -15.69
N LYS A 66 6.15 -11.58 -15.07
CA LYS A 66 7.11 -10.71 -14.37
C LYS A 66 7.75 -9.66 -15.29
N GLY A 67 8.06 -10.01 -16.54
CA GLY A 67 8.64 -9.08 -17.50
C GLY A 67 7.65 -8.02 -18.02
N ILE A 68 6.34 -8.23 -17.85
CA ILE A 68 5.29 -7.37 -18.40
C ILE A 68 4.61 -6.53 -17.31
N PHE A 69 4.47 -7.07 -16.09
CA PHE A 69 3.64 -6.48 -15.03
C PHE A 69 4.17 -5.13 -14.52
N GLY A 70 5.48 -4.97 -14.45
CA GLY A 70 6.14 -3.80 -13.85
C GLY A 70 6.90 -4.18 -12.58
N ASP A 71 7.34 -3.18 -11.81
CA ASP A 71 8.15 -3.40 -10.62
C ASP A 71 7.27 -3.50 -9.37
N LEU A 72 7.54 -4.47 -8.51
CA LEU A 72 6.81 -4.69 -7.28
C LEU A 72 7.74 -4.58 -6.08
N PHE A 73 7.47 -3.61 -5.21
CA PHE A 73 8.17 -3.40 -3.95
C PHE A 73 7.24 -3.77 -2.80
N PHE A 74 7.62 -4.79 -2.03
CA PHE A 74 6.92 -5.17 -0.80
C PHE A 74 7.75 -4.79 0.43
N ILE A 75 7.11 -4.04 1.33
CA ILE A 75 7.70 -3.52 2.55
C ILE A 75 6.85 -4.02 3.73
N PRO A 76 7.25 -5.14 4.37
CA PRO A 76 6.54 -5.65 5.54
C PRO A 76 6.65 -4.71 6.74
N SER A 77 5.80 -4.95 7.74
CA SER A 77 5.72 -4.19 8.99
C SER A 77 7.04 -4.26 9.77
N VAL A 78 7.58 -5.47 9.89
CA VAL A 78 8.89 -5.74 10.50
C VAL A 78 9.89 -6.08 9.40
N LYS A 79 10.55 -5.05 8.88
CA LYS A 79 11.70 -5.20 7.98
C LYS A 79 12.94 -4.64 8.64
N ARG A 80 14.01 -5.42 8.75
CA ARG A 80 15.28 -4.92 9.28
C ARG A 80 15.89 -3.97 8.25
N ALA A 81 16.25 -2.76 8.68
CA ALA A 81 16.93 -1.83 7.80
C ALA A 81 18.29 -2.37 7.34
N SER A 82 18.99 -3.17 8.16
CA SER A 82 20.23 -3.81 7.75
C SER A 82 20.08 -4.71 6.51
N ASP A 83 18.94 -5.37 6.33
CA ASP A 83 18.68 -6.20 5.15
C ASP A 83 18.58 -5.34 3.87
N GLU A 84 17.93 -4.18 3.94
CA GLU A 84 17.77 -3.25 2.81
C GLU A 84 19.01 -2.41 2.51
N LEU A 85 19.87 -2.22 3.51
CA LEU A 85 21.14 -1.50 3.40
C LEU A 85 22.33 -2.41 3.09
N SER A 86 22.13 -3.73 3.07
CA SER A 86 23.18 -4.67 2.71
C SER A 86 23.70 -4.41 1.30
N ALA A 87 25.02 -4.38 1.12
CA ALA A 87 25.66 -4.33 -0.20
C ALA A 87 25.60 -5.67 -0.96
N LYS A 88 25.07 -6.72 -0.32
CA LYS A 88 24.99 -8.07 -0.87
C LYS A 88 23.54 -8.45 -1.18
N GLY A 89 23.36 -9.32 -2.17
CA GLY A 89 22.05 -9.85 -2.53
C GLY A 89 21.19 -8.84 -3.29
N ASN A 90 19.87 -8.90 -3.07
CA ASN A 90 18.86 -8.17 -3.86
C ASN A 90 18.19 -7.02 -3.07
N SER A 91 18.90 -6.43 -2.11
CA SER A 91 18.43 -5.27 -1.35
C SER A 91 18.32 -4.02 -2.24
N ALA A 92 17.53 -3.03 -1.82
CA ALA A 92 17.45 -1.75 -2.52
C ALA A 92 18.81 -1.04 -2.62
N PHE A 93 19.62 -1.10 -1.55
CA PHE A 93 20.97 -0.53 -1.57
C PHE A 93 21.89 -1.30 -2.53
N SER A 94 21.91 -2.63 -2.51
CA SER A 94 22.75 -3.44 -3.42
C SER A 94 22.44 -3.14 -4.88
N GLN A 95 21.16 -2.99 -5.21
CA GLN A 95 20.70 -2.64 -6.54
C GLN A 95 21.17 -1.24 -6.97
N LEU A 96 20.97 -0.24 -6.10
CA LEU A 96 21.47 1.13 -6.30
C LEU A 96 22.98 1.16 -6.47
N TYR A 97 23.69 0.49 -5.58
CA TYR A 97 25.14 0.46 -5.51
C TYR A 97 25.75 -0.24 -6.72
N SER A 98 25.19 -1.40 -7.12
CA SER A 98 25.63 -2.15 -8.30
C SER A 98 25.59 -1.30 -9.56
N ARG A 99 24.54 -0.48 -9.73
CA ARG A 99 24.45 0.43 -10.88
C ARG A 99 25.56 1.47 -10.88
N VAL A 100 25.85 2.06 -9.72
CA VAL A 100 26.93 3.05 -9.59
C VAL A 100 28.27 2.40 -9.95
N ILE A 101 28.54 1.20 -9.42
CA ILE A 101 29.76 0.45 -9.73
C ILE A 101 29.85 0.10 -11.22
N ASN A 102 28.78 -0.39 -11.84
CA ASN A 102 28.78 -0.72 -13.27
C ASN A 102 29.05 0.53 -14.12
N LYS A 103 28.41 1.66 -13.80
CA LYS A 103 28.66 2.93 -14.49
C LYS A 103 30.12 3.37 -14.34
N MET A 104 30.69 3.25 -13.13
CA MET A 104 32.11 3.53 -12.91
C MET A 104 32.99 2.58 -13.73
N SER A 105 32.68 1.28 -13.77
CA SER A 105 33.44 0.30 -14.57
C SER A 105 33.43 0.59 -16.07
N GLU A 106 32.43 1.33 -16.57
CA GLU A 106 32.33 1.68 -18.00
C GLU A 106 32.93 3.05 -18.33
N SER A 107 32.99 3.98 -17.38
CA SER A 107 33.29 5.39 -17.65
C SER A 107 34.47 5.98 -16.87
N ASP A 108 34.87 5.38 -15.75
CA ASP A 108 35.99 5.87 -14.94
C ASP A 108 37.31 5.22 -15.40
N PRO A 109 38.29 6.01 -15.91
CA PRO A 109 39.56 5.45 -16.41
C PRO A 109 40.36 4.70 -15.35
N THR A 110 40.32 5.16 -14.10
CA THR A 110 41.07 4.53 -12.99
C THR A 110 40.48 3.16 -12.67
N PHE A 111 39.16 3.06 -12.69
CA PHE A 111 38.46 1.80 -12.45
C PHE A 111 38.76 0.78 -13.57
N ILE A 112 38.74 1.23 -14.82
CA ILE A 112 39.06 0.39 -15.99
C ILE A 112 40.50 -0.13 -15.90
N GLU A 113 41.47 0.73 -15.57
CA GLU A 113 42.87 0.34 -15.40
C GLU A 113 43.04 -0.68 -14.26
N ALA A 114 42.39 -0.45 -13.12
CA ALA A 114 42.43 -1.38 -11.99
C ALA A 114 41.83 -2.75 -12.35
N LYS A 115 40.72 -2.76 -13.11
CA LYS A 115 40.08 -4.00 -13.58
C LYS A 115 41.02 -4.80 -14.48
N GLN A 116 41.71 -4.12 -15.41
CA GLN A 116 42.71 -4.76 -16.27
C GLN A 116 43.87 -5.36 -15.46
N LYS A 117 44.42 -4.62 -14.49
CA LYS A 117 45.51 -5.13 -13.63
C LYS A 117 45.10 -6.36 -12.80
N ILE A 118 43.87 -6.41 -12.30
CA ILE A 118 43.37 -7.59 -11.56
C ILE A 118 43.24 -8.80 -12.49
N ILE A 119 42.76 -8.60 -13.72
CA ILE A 119 42.68 -9.66 -14.73
C ILE A 119 44.08 -10.16 -15.08
N GLU A 120 45.03 -9.26 -15.36
CA GLU A 120 46.42 -9.62 -15.65
C GLU A 120 47.06 -10.40 -14.49
N LEU A 121 46.87 -9.93 -13.26
CA LEU A 121 47.35 -10.64 -12.07
C LEU A 121 46.79 -12.07 -11.99
N SER A 122 45.49 -12.24 -12.20
CA SER A 122 44.87 -13.58 -12.17
C SER A 122 45.45 -14.53 -13.23
N LYS A 123 45.78 -14.02 -14.43
CA LYS A 123 46.43 -14.81 -15.48
C LYS A 123 47.85 -15.23 -15.09
N ILE A 124 48.62 -14.32 -14.48
CA ILE A 124 49.98 -14.61 -14.02
C ILE A 124 50.00 -15.75 -13.00
N LEU A 125 48.94 -15.91 -12.21
CA LEU A 125 48.86 -16.95 -11.20
C LEU A 125 48.58 -18.36 -11.77
N ASN A 126 48.16 -18.52 -13.03
CA ASN A 126 47.83 -19.82 -13.63
C ASN A 126 49.04 -20.55 -14.23
N LYS A 127 49.01 -21.89 -14.27
CA LYS A 127 50.11 -22.72 -14.81
C LYS A 127 50.28 -22.58 -16.31
N THR A 128 49.18 -22.31 -17.02
CA THR A 128 49.16 -22.14 -18.46
C THR A 128 48.70 -20.73 -18.82
N THR A 129 49.27 -20.19 -19.90
CA THR A 129 48.73 -19.00 -20.56
C THR A 129 47.46 -19.34 -21.33
N ASP A 130 46.74 -18.33 -21.81
CA ASP A 130 45.50 -18.50 -22.59
C ASP A 130 45.70 -19.40 -23.83
N ASP A 131 46.93 -19.48 -24.35
CA ASP A 131 47.32 -20.32 -25.50
C ASP A 131 47.65 -21.78 -25.13
N GLY A 132 47.49 -22.16 -23.85
CA GLY A 132 47.79 -23.50 -23.33
C GLY A 132 49.28 -23.78 -23.11
N LEU A 133 50.14 -22.76 -23.24
CA LEU A 133 51.58 -22.89 -23.02
C LEU A 133 51.95 -22.71 -21.53
N PRO A 134 53.04 -23.31 -21.04
CA PRO A 134 53.48 -23.14 -19.66
C PRO A 134 53.79 -21.68 -19.33
N ASN A 135 53.20 -21.17 -18.25
CA ASN A 135 53.41 -19.82 -17.75
C ASN A 135 54.73 -19.74 -16.96
N GLN A 136 55.74 -19.13 -17.58
CA GLN A 136 57.07 -18.93 -16.99
C GLN A 136 57.09 -17.89 -15.86
N ASN A 137 56.04 -17.06 -15.75
CA ASN A 137 55.97 -15.95 -14.80
C ASN A 137 55.13 -16.30 -13.56
N ARG A 138 54.66 -17.55 -13.42
CA ARG A 138 53.87 -17.98 -12.26
C ARG A 138 54.72 -17.92 -10.98
N PRO A 139 54.20 -17.34 -9.88
CA PRO A 139 54.90 -17.31 -8.60
C PRO A 139 55.26 -18.72 -8.10
N LEU A 140 56.47 -18.86 -7.57
CA LEU A 140 57.00 -20.14 -7.13
C LEU A 140 56.23 -20.73 -5.94
N ASP A 141 55.61 -19.91 -5.10
CA ASP A 141 54.89 -20.35 -3.91
C ASP A 141 53.71 -21.28 -4.23
N LEU A 142 52.95 -20.98 -5.30
CA LEU A 142 51.85 -21.84 -5.74
C LEU A 142 52.36 -23.19 -6.24
N THR A 143 53.42 -23.16 -7.05
CA THR A 143 54.06 -24.38 -7.56
C THR A 143 54.65 -25.23 -6.43
N ALA A 144 55.23 -24.59 -5.41
CA ALA A 144 55.77 -25.28 -4.25
C ALA A 144 54.66 -25.96 -3.43
N LEU A 145 53.52 -25.30 -3.23
CA LEU A 145 52.36 -25.89 -2.58
C LEU A 145 51.82 -27.11 -3.34
N GLU A 146 51.67 -26.99 -4.66
CA GLU A 146 51.21 -28.10 -5.51
C GLU A 146 52.16 -29.29 -5.45
N ASN A 147 53.48 -29.06 -5.51
CA ASN A 147 54.48 -30.13 -5.39
C ASN A 147 54.42 -30.85 -4.04
N LEU A 148 54.23 -30.11 -2.94
CA LEU A 148 54.07 -30.69 -1.61
C LEU A 148 52.82 -31.58 -1.54
N LEU A 149 51.72 -31.14 -2.15
CA LEU A 149 50.49 -31.93 -2.19
C LEU A 149 50.58 -33.13 -3.12
N ASP A 150 51.25 -32.99 -4.28
CA ASP A 150 51.53 -34.10 -5.20
C ASP A 150 52.35 -35.20 -4.52
N ASP A 151 53.32 -34.82 -3.67
CA ASP A 151 54.14 -35.78 -2.92
C ASP A 151 53.30 -36.59 -1.91
N GLU A 152 52.38 -35.94 -1.19
CA GLU A 152 51.44 -36.62 -0.28
C GLU A 152 50.43 -37.50 -1.04
N LEU A 153 50.09 -37.14 -2.28
CA LEU A 153 49.14 -37.86 -3.12
C LEU A 153 49.77 -38.94 -4.01
N LYS A 154 51.08 -39.15 -3.94
CA LYS A 154 51.79 -40.17 -4.74
C LYS A 154 51.18 -41.56 -4.65
N PHE A 155 50.73 -41.98 -3.47
CA PHE A 155 50.10 -43.29 -3.27
C PHE A 155 48.81 -43.45 -4.09
N TRP A 156 48.13 -42.35 -4.41
CA TRP A 156 46.89 -42.33 -5.18
C TRP A 156 47.10 -42.08 -6.67
N GLU A 157 48.36 -41.95 -7.12
CA GLU A 157 48.72 -41.59 -8.50
C GLU A 157 48.02 -40.30 -8.99
N ALA A 158 47.73 -39.38 -8.08
CA ALA A 158 47.01 -38.14 -8.35
C ALA A 158 47.95 -36.92 -8.33
N LYS A 159 47.55 -35.86 -9.05
CA LYS A 159 48.19 -34.54 -9.03
C LYS A 159 47.18 -33.44 -8.80
N ILE A 160 47.61 -32.35 -8.20
CA ILE A 160 46.79 -31.15 -7.98
C ILE A 160 47.15 -30.06 -8.98
N ASP A 161 46.11 -29.40 -9.47
CA ASP A 161 46.22 -28.19 -10.26
C ASP A 161 45.35 -27.08 -9.68
N ILE A 162 45.99 -25.98 -9.31
CA ILE A 162 45.33 -24.78 -8.80
C ILE A 162 45.21 -23.78 -9.95
N GLU A 163 43.98 -23.65 -10.43
CA GLU A 163 43.57 -22.66 -11.43
C GLU A 163 42.77 -21.52 -10.77
N ILE A 164 43.11 -20.30 -11.14
CA ILE A 164 42.50 -19.06 -10.67
C ILE A 164 41.73 -18.43 -11.83
N THR A 165 40.41 -18.38 -11.70
CA THR A 165 39.57 -17.63 -12.62
C THR A 165 39.59 -16.14 -12.24
N PRO A 166 39.73 -15.21 -13.21
CA PRO A 166 39.65 -13.78 -12.94
C PRO A 166 38.35 -13.44 -12.18
N PRO A 167 38.42 -12.80 -11.00
CA PRO A 167 37.21 -12.45 -10.26
C PRO A 167 36.44 -11.36 -11.00
N ASN A 168 35.12 -11.34 -10.83
CA ASN A 168 34.34 -10.19 -11.25
C ASN A 168 34.68 -9.00 -10.35
N VAL A 169 35.47 -8.06 -10.89
CA VAL A 169 35.95 -6.88 -10.17
C VAL A 169 34.79 -6.05 -9.63
N ASP A 170 33.65 -6.03 -10.34
CA ASP A 170 32.47 -5.27 -9.95
C ASP A 170 31.83 -5.85 -8.66
N ASP A 171 31.99 -7.15 -8.42
CA ASP A 171 31.50 -7.81 -7.20
C ASP A 171 32.46 -7.65 -6.02
N ILE A 172 33.76 -7.45 -6.25
CA ILE A 172 34.76 -7.21 -5.18
C ILE A 172 34.38 -5.98 -4.37
N PHE A 173 34.00 -4.89 -5.04
CA PHE A 173 33.61 -3.64 -4.37
C PHE A 173 32.30 -3.75 -3.58
N LYS A 174 31.44 -4.72 -3.90
CA LYS A 174 30.23 -5.02 -3.12
C LYS A 174 30.55 -5.73 -1.80
N VAL A 175 31.61 -6.55 -1.77
CA VAL A 175 31.95 -7.36 -0.59
C VAL A 175 32.46 -6.49 0.57
N GLY A 176 33.19 -5.42 0.29
CA GLY A 176 33.79 -4.54 1.30
C GLY A 176 32.96 -3.31 1.70
N ALA A 177 31.84 -3.05 1.01
CA ALA A 177 31.02 -1.87 1.26
C ALA A 177 30.24 -1.99 2.58
N SER A 178 30.48 -1.05 3.49
CA SER A 178 29.72 -0.89 4.73
C SER A 178 28.98 0.45 4.71
N VAL A 179 27.69 0.42 5.03
CA VAL A 179 26.87 1.64 5.09
C VAL A 179 26.85 2.18 6.52
N TRP A 180 27.27 3.43 6.67
CA TRP A 180 27.29 4.15 7.94
C TRP A 180 26.30 5.29 7.89
N VAL A 181 25.61 5.53 9.00
CA VAL A 181 24.64 6.63 9.14
C VAL A 181 25.10 7.57 10.24
N ASP A 182 25.08 8.86 9.93
CA ASP A 182 25.51 9.93 10.82
C ASP A 182 24.36 10.93 11.05
N ASP A 183 23.85 10.94 12.28
CA ASP A 183 22.83 11.86 12.81
C ASP A 183 23.40 12.71 13.96
N GLY A 184 24.73 12.90 13.95
CA GLY A 184 25.52 13.50 15.04
C GLY A 184 26.53 12.52 15.63
N ILE A 185 26.30 11.21 15.46
CA ILE A 185 27.27 10.15 15.75
C ILE A 185 27.26 9.14 14.61
N LYS A 186 28.41 8.90 13.98
CA LYS A 186 28.55 7.88 12.94
C LYS A 186 28.46 6.46 13.52
N THR A 187 27.41 5.73 13.16
CA THR A 187 27.23 4.32 13.56
C THR A 187 26.68 3.48 12.40
N ASP A 188 26.64 2.17 12.58
CA ASP A 188 25.81 1.30 11.73
C ASP A 188 24.32 1.65 11.89
N ILE A 189 23.50 1.13 10.98
CA ILE A 189 22.05 1.36 10.95
C ILE A 189 21.32 0.67 12.11
N GLU A 190 21.84 -0.45 12.61
CA GLU A 190 21.20 -1.25 13.67
C GLU A 190 21.19 -0.50 15.01
N ARG A 191 22.19 0.36 15.24
CA ARG A 191 22.27 1.24 16.41
C ARG A 191 21.44 2.51 16.29
N LYS A 192 20.77 2.75 15.16
CA LYS A 192 19.86 3.88 14.98
C LYS A 192 18.45 3.55 15.45
N GLY A 193 17.70 4.56 15.89
CA GLY A 193 16.29 4.40 16.25
C GLY A 193 15.45 3.93 15.06
N HIS A 194 14.42 3.10 15.33
CA HIS A 194 13.59 2.50 14.30
C HIS A 194 12.92 3.51 13.35
N GLY A 195 12.58 4.71 13.82
CA GLY A 195 12.04 5.77 12.96
C GLY A 195 13.01 6.19 11.85
N LEU A 196 14.30 6.39 12.18
CA LEU A 196 15.34 6.71 11.20
C LEU A 196 15.61 5.52 10.27
N GLN A 197 15.65 4.30 10.81
CA GLN A 197 15.77 3.08 10.02
C GLN A 197 14.69 2.98 8.95
N ARG A 198 13.43 3.24 9.33
CA ARG A 198 12.29 3.18 8.42
C ARG A 198 12.35 4.28 7.37
N ALA A 199 12.64 5.52 7.77
CA ALA A 199 12.82 6.64 6.85
C ALA A 199 13.89 6.35 5.79
N LEU A 200 14.99 5.69 6.18
CA LEU A 200 16.07 5.33 5.27
C LEU A 200 15.66 4.23 4.27
N ILE A 201 14.91 3.20 4.71
CA ILE A 201 14.33 2.20 3.80
C ILE A 201 13.46 2.88 2.73
N PHE A 202 12.58 3.80 3.14
CA PHE A 202 11.73 4.54 2.21
C PHE A 202 12.55 5.38 1.23
N ALA A 203 13.58 6.09 1.72
CA ALA A 203 14.45 6.90 0.87
C ALA A 203 15.18 6.05 -0.19
N LEU A 204 15.68 4.87 0.18
CA LEU A 204 16.34 3.94 -0.73
C LEU A 204 15.39 3.39 -1.79
N LEU A 205 14.20 2.93 -1.39
CA LEU A 205 13.20 2.41 -2.33
C LEU A 205 12.72 3.49 -3.30
N ARG A 206 12.53 4.72 -2.82
CA ARG A 206 12.19 5.86 -3.66
C ARG A 206 13.31 6.19 -4.65
N ALA A 207 14.56 6.18 -4.21
CA ALA A 207 15.72 6.40 -5.08
C ALA A 207 15.82 5.31 -6.15
N TRP A 208 15.64 4.05 -5.75
CA TRP A 208 15.68 2.90 -6.65
C TRP A 208 14.56 2.93 -7.68
N SER A 209 13.33 3.22 -7.27
CA SER A 209 12.20 3.40 -8.19
C SER A 209 12.42 4.51 -9.20
N LYS A 210 12.98 5.66 -8.78
CA LYS A 210 13.33 6.75 -9.70
C LYS A 210 14.33 6.31 -10.76
N ILE A 211 15.31 5.49 -10.39
CA ILE A 211 16.30 4.95 -11.33
C ILE A 211 15.67 3.99 -12.33
N LEU A 212 14.84 3.05 -11.87
CA LEU A 212 14.15 2.10 -12.75
C LEU A 212 13.24 2.80 -13.77
N LYS A 213 12.67 3.94 -13.38
CA LYS A 213 11.91 4.80 -14.29
C LYS A 213 12.79 5.40 -15.39
N GLN A 214 13.95 5.96 -15.01
CA GLN A 214 14.91 6.54 -15.96
C GLN A 214 15.46 5.53 -16.96
N ASP A 215 15.74 4.29 -16.53
CA ASP A 215 16.17 3.21 -17.42
C ASP A 215 15.12 2.86 -18.47
N ARG A 216 13.86 2.80 -18.04
CA ARG A 216 12.75 2.50 -18.94
C ARG A 216 12.49 3.62 -19.93
N GLU A 217 12.69 4.87 -19.53
CA GLU A 217 12.56 6.01 -20.43
C GLU A 217 13.66 5.99 -21.51
N SER A 218 14.90 5.69 -21.13
CA SER A 218 16.03 5.60 -22.06
C SER A 218 16.00 4.37 -22.99
N GLN A 219 15.39 3.25 -22.57
CA GLN A 219 15.22 2.07 -23.43
C GLN A 219 14.03 2.14 -24.41
N ASN A 220 13.12 3.11 -24.23
CA ASN A 220 11.92 3.27 -25.05
C ASN A 220 12.08 4.29 -26.20
N GLU A 221 13.31 4.77 -26.47
CA GLU A 221 13.59 5.45 -27.74
C GLU A 221 13.32 4.49 -28.91
N PRO A 222 12.66 4.95 -30.00
CA PRO A 222 12.29 4.08 -31.10
C PRO A 222 13.55 3.59 -31.81
N LYS A 223 13.93 2.33 -31.57
CA LYS A 223 14.84 1.61 -32.47
C LYS A 223 14.08 1.34 -33.76
N GLU A 224 14.70 1.69 -34.89
CA GLU A 224 14.15 1.55 -36.24
C GLU A 224 13.41 0.22 -36.43
N GLU A 225 12.21 0.32 -37.00
CA GLU A 225 11.28 -0.77 -37.30
C GLU A 225 11.95 -1.84 -38.17
N ASN A 226 12.31 -3.00 -37.59
CA ASN A 226 12.63 -4.20 -38.36
C ASN A 226 12.36 -5.53 -37.62
N GLU A 227 11.49 -5.55 -36.59
CA GLU A 227 11.01 -6.80 -35.99
C GLU A 227 9.47 -6.88 -36.01
N THR A 228 8.94 -7.73 -36.89
CA THR A 228 7.51 -8.01 -37.13
C THR A 228 6.83 -8.86 -36.05
N THR A 229 7.31 -8.81 -34.81
CA THR A 229 6.64 -9.39 -33.64
C THR A 229 6.39 -8.33 -32.60
N PRO A 230 5.13 -8.05 -32.22
CA PRO A 230 4.86 -7.12 -31.12
C PRO A 230 5.37 -7.77 -29.82
N ARG A 231 6.61 -7.46 -29.42
CA ARG A 231 7.05 -7.70 -28.05
C ARG A 231 6.09 -6.90 -27.17
N ARG A 232 5.31 -7.59 -26.33
CA ARG A 232 4.43 -6.94 -25.35
C ARG A 232 5.30 -5.98 -24.54
N LYS A 233 5.04 -4.67 -24.69
CA LYS A 233 5.79 -3.61 -24.02
C LYS A 233 5.64 -3.81 -22.51
N ALA A 234 6.76 -3.85 -21.79
CA ALA A 234 6.74 -3.92 -20.33
C ALA A 234 5.99 -2.72 -19.75
N SER A 235 5.14 -2.96 -18.75
CA SER A 235 4.42 -1.90 -18.06
C SER A 235 5.38 -0.91 -17.39
N LYS A 236 5.03 0.37 -17.44
CA LYS A 236 5.73 1.44 -16.72
C LYS A 236 5.33 1.49 -15.23
N ALA A 237 4.31 0.75 -14.84
CA ALA A 237 3.77 0.78 -13.50
C ALA A 237 4.79 0.30 -12.47
N THR A 238 4.84 1.01 -11.35
CA THR A 238 5.57 0.61 -10.15
C THR A 238 4.59 0.43 -9.01
N TYR A 239 4.61 -0.72 -8.35
CA TYR A 239 3.70 -1.05 -7.26
C TYR A 239 4.48 -1.05 -5.95
N PHE A 240 4.03 -0.24 -5.00
CA PHE A 240 4.54 -0.29 -3.63
C PHE A 240 3.46 -0.82 -2.70
N ILE A 241 3.78 -1.88 -1.98
CA ILE A 241 2.91 -2.52 -1.01
C ILE A 241 3.55 -2.37 0.37
N PHE A 242 2.88 -1.64 1.25
CA PHE A 242 3.33 -1.37 2.61
C PHE A 242 2.45 -2.07 3.63
N GLU A 243 3.09 -2.73 4.60
CA GLU A 243 2.44 -3.12 5.84
C GLU A 243 2.85 -2.13 6.95
N GLU A 244 1.83 -1.58 7.62
CA GLU A 244 1.93 -0.68 8.77
C GLU A 244 3.09 0.35 8.65
N PRO A 245 3.03 1.24 7.64
CA PRO A 245 4.08 2.25 7.43
C PRO A 245 4.29 3.17 8.64
N GLU A 246 3.30 3.27 9.54
CA GLU A 246 3.34 4.05 10.78
C GLU A 246 4.22 3.48 11.90
N LEU A 247 4.60 2.19 11.85
CA LEU A 247 5.33 1.56 12.95
C LEU A 247 6.63 2.32 13.24
N PHE A 248 6.85 2.63 14.52
CA PHE A 248 8.01 3.37 15.03
C PHE A 248 8.16 4.82 14.55
N LEU A 249 7.14 5.38 13.88
CA LEU A 249 7.12 6.79 13.49
C LEU A 249 6.28 7.62 14.45
N HIS A 250 6.80 8.80 14.82
CA HIS A 250 6.02 9.81 15.52
C HIS A 250 4.86 10.33 14.62
N PRO A 251 3.69 10.73 15.16
CA PRO A 251 2.54 11.16 14.35
C PRO A 251 2.85 12.22 13.27
N GLN A 252 3.76 13.15 13.55
CA GLN A 252 4.16 14.16 12.55
C GLN A 252 4.92 13.53 11.36
N ALA A 253 5.79 12.56 11.62
CA ALA A 253 6.50 11.82 10.58
C ALA A 253 5.55 10.91 9.77
N GLN A 254 4.49 10.38 10.40
CA GLN A 254 3.45 9.63 9.69
C GLN A 254 2.72 10.50 8.66
N LYS A 255 2.37 11.74 9.02
CA LYS A 255 1.73 12.70 8.09
C LYS A 255 2.64 13.07 6.92
N GLU A 256 3.92 13.33 7.20
CA GLU A 256 4.92 13.60 6.15
C GLU A 256 5.08 12.40 5.19
N LEU A 257 5.12 11.18 5.75
CA LEU A 257 5.19 9.96 4.97
C LEU A 257 3.93 9.77 4.11
N PHE A 258 2.73 9.95 4.66
CA PHE A 258 1.49 9.88 3.90
C PHE A 258 1.48 10.85 2.72
N SER A 259 1.86 12.11 2.95
CA SER A 259 2.00 13.12 1.89
C SER A 259 2.99 12.70 0.80
N SER A 260 4.13 12.12 1.19
CA SER A 260 5.14 11.60 0.27
C SER A 260 4.64 10.42 -0.57
N LEU A 261 3.87 9.50 0.05
CA LEU A 261 3.25 8.36 -0.65
C LEU A 261 2.18 8.81 -1.64
N VAL A 262 1.36 9.80 -1.26
CA VAL A 262 0.37 10.43 -2.13
C VAL A 262 1.03 11.14 -3.31
N ALA A 263 2.15 11.83 -3.07
CA ALA A 263 2.92 12.46 -4.16
C ALA A 263 3.45 11.40 -5.13
N LEU A 264 3.96 10.29 -4.60
CA LEU A 264 4.44 9.16 -5.40
C LEU A 264 3.30 8.50 -6.20
N SER A 265 2.10 8.39 -5.62
CA SER A 265 0.93 7.79 -6.29
C SER A 265 0.37 8.62 -7.44
N LYS A 266 0.74 9.90 -7.55
CA LYS A 266 0.35 10.79 -8.66
C LYS A 266 1.26 10.61 -9.90
N GLU A 267 2.33 9.84 -9.76
CA GLU A 267 3.17 9.43 -10.88
C GLU A 267 2.70 8.08 -11.46
N GLU A 268 3.55 7.38 -12.22
CA GLU A 268 3.31 6.01 -12.72
C GLU A 268 3.47 4.94 -11.61
N SER A 269 3.08 5.27 -10.37
CA SER A 269 3.20 4.37 -9.21
C SER A 269 1.86 4.13 -8.55
N GLN A 270 1.57 2.87 -8.21
CA GLN A 270 0.43 2.49 -7.41
C GLN A 270 0.91 2.17 -5.99
N ILE A 271 0.28 2.80 -5.00
CA ILE A 271 0.54 2.56 -3.58
C ILE A 271 -0.62 1.76 -3.00
N VAL A 272 -0.30 0.64 -2.36
CA VAL A 272 -1.22 -0.16 -1.56
C VAL A 272 -0.64 -0.23 -0.16
N LEU A 273 -1.43 0.10 0.86
CA LEU A 273 -0.97 0.02 2.24
C LEU A 273 -2.08 -0.51 3.15
N CYS A 274 -1.69 -1.23 4.21
CA CYS A 274 -2.53 -1.44 5.37
C CYS A 274 -2.02 -0.59 6.54
N THR A 275 -2.94 -0.05 7.34
CA THR A 275 -2.63 0.87 8.43
C THR A 275 -3.70 0.81 9.51
N HIS A 276 -3.28 1.02 10.75
CA HIS A 276 -4.09 1.27 11.93
C HIS A 276 -3.98 2.74 12.39
N SER A 277 -3.25 3.58 11.66
CA SER A 277 -3.08 4.99 11.99
C SER A 277 -4.05 5.87 11.19
N SER A 278 -4.78 6.71 11.91
CA SER A 278 -5.61 7.76 11.32
C SER A 278 -4.82 8.82 10.56
N SER A 279 -3.49 8.89 10.73
CA SER A 279 -2.61 9.82 9.98
C SER A 279 -2.46 9.44 8.50
N PHE A 280 -2.84 8.22 8.12
CA PHE A 280 -2.84 7.73 6.73
C PHE A 280 -4.23 7.78 6.09
N LEU A 281 -5.19 8.46 6.71
CA LEU A 281 -6.55 8.64 6.19
C LEU A 281 -6.78 10.09 5.80
N GLY A 282 -7.32 10.29 4.59
CA GLY A 282 -7.78 11.57 4.09
C GLY A 282 -9.08 11.41 3.29
N LEU A 283 -10.11 12.19 3.61
CA LEU A 283 -11.40 12.13 2.91
C LEU A 283 -11.30 12.52 1.43
N GLU A 284 -10.30 13.32 1.07
CA GLU A 284 -9.99 13.63 -0.32
C GLU A 284 -9.68 12.36 -1.13
N TYR A 285 -9.21 11.30 -0.47
CA TYR A 285 -8.94 9.98 -1.04
C TYR A 285 -9.96 8.93 -0.58
N HIS A 286 -11.20 9.32 -0.24
CA HIS A 286 -12.26 8.41 0.27
C HIS A 286 -12.45 7.13 -0.55
N LYS A 287 -12.29 7.19 -1.88
CA LYS A 287 -12.38 6.01 -2.76
C LYS A 287 -11.25 4.99 -2.55
N SER A 288 -10.14 5.40 -1.97
CA SER A 288 -9.00 4.54 -1.64
C SER A 288 -9.09 3.92 -0.25
N ILE A 289 -10.07 4.34 0.57
CA ILE A 289 -10.25 3.82 1.92
C ILE A 289 -11.09 2.53 1.85
N CYS A 290 -10.46 1.41 2.20
CA CYS A 290 -11.08 0.09 2.30
C CYS A 290 -11.02 -0.39 3.74
N ILE A 291 -12.17 -0.54 4.39
CA ILE A 291 -12.28 -1.11 5.73
C ILE A 291 -12.47 -2.61 5.59
N VAL A 292 -11.50 -3.39 6.07
CA VAL A 292 -11.56 -4.84 6.07
C VAL A 292 -11.94 -5.30 7.47
N LYS A 293 -13.09 -5.95 7.61
CA LYS A 293 -13.58 -6.42 8.92
C LYS A 293 -14.17 -7.81 8.86
N LYS A 294 -14.29 -8.45 10.02
CA LYS A 294 -14.95 -9.75 10.20
C LYS A 294 -15.89 -9.66 11.39
N ASP A 295 -17.19 -9.62 11.12
CA ASP A 295 -18.21 -9.49 12.17
C ASP A 295 -18.46 -10.83 12.87
N SER A 296 -18.37 -11.96 12.15
CA SER A 296 -18.52 -13.31 12.69
C SER A 296 -17.76 -14.36 11.89
N VAL A 297 -17.58 -15.55 12.47
CA VAL A 297 -16.95 -16.69 11.77
C VAL A 297 -17.79 -17.14 10.56
N THR A 298 -19.11 -17.11 10.70
CA THR A 298 -20.06 -17.57 9.67
C THR A 298 -20.14 -16.62 8.48
N GLU A 299 -20.06 -15.31 8.70
CA GLU A 299 -20.12 -14.33 7.62
C GLU A 299 -18.78 -14.11 6.90
N GLY A 300 -17.66 -14.46 7.55
CA GLY A 300 -16.33 -14.28 6.98
C GLY A 300 -15.89 -12.82 6.87
N THR A 301 -14.83 -12.59 6.08
CA THR A 301 -14.25 -11.26 5.89
C THR A 301 -15.09 -10.45 4.91
N LYS A 302 -15.45 -9.23 5.31
CA LYS A 302 -16.16 -8.24 4.49
C LYS A 302 -15.25 -7.04 4.22
N ILE A 303 -15.50 -6.38 3.10
CA ILE A 303 -14.83 -5.13 2.72
C ILE A 303 -15.90 -4.05 2.60
N LEU A 304 -15.71 -2.94 3.30
CA LEU A 304 -16.53 -1.74 3.17
C LEU A 304 -15.69 -0.65 2.50
N GLN A 305 -16.20 -0.10 1.40
CA GLN A 305 -15.51 0.94 0.62
C GLN A 305 -16.55 1.89 0.04
N CYS A 306 -16.28 3.18 0.14
CA CYS A 306 -17.08 4.20 -0.52
C CYS A 306 -16.63 4.32 -1.99
N THR A 307 -17.41 3.78 -2.93
CA THR A 307 -17.11 3.88 -4.38
C THR A 307 -17.86 5.02 -5.06
N ALA A 308 -18.96 5.48 -4.46
CA ALA A 308 -19.70 6.65 -4.90
C ALA A 308 -18.91 7.94 -4.61
N ASP A 309 -19.19 9.00 -5.38
CA ASP A 309 -18.67 10.32 -5.04
C ASP A 309 -19.32 10.82 -3.76
N LEU A 310 -18.50 11.01 -2.72
CA LEU A 310 -18.98 11.50 -1.42
C LEU A 310 -19.54 12.93 -1.51
N PHE A 311 -19.09 13.70 -2.49
CA PHE A 311 -19.30 15.14 -2.57
C PHE A 311 -20.34 15.57 -3.60
N THR A 312 -20.80 14.72 -4.52
CA THR A 312 -21.65 15.12 -5.67
C THR A 312 -22.86 15.97 -5.30
N ASP A 313 -23.50 15.67 -4.17
CA ASP A 313 -24.74 16.33 -3.72
C ASP A 313 -24.53 17.38 -2.62
N LEU A 314 -23.27 17.68 -2.27
CA LEU A 314 -22.92 18.65 -1.24
C LEU A 314 -22.58 20.00 -1.88
N GLU A 315 -23.20 21.07 -1.39
CA GLU A 315 -22.78 22.46 -1.67
C GLU A 315 -21.29 22.64 -1.31
N GLU A 316 -20.58 23.50 -2.04
CA GLU A 316 -19.14 23.73 -1.87
C GLU A 316 -18.73 24.02 -0.42
N LYS A 317 -19.56 24.80 0.31
CA LYS A 317 -19.38 25.08 1.74
C LYS A 317 -19.51 23.84 2.62
N LYS A 318 -20.45 22.93 2.31
CA LYS A 318 -20.63 21.66 3.03
C LYS A 318 -19.49 20.67 2.72
N ARG A 319 -18.99 20.65 1.49
CA ARG A 319 -17.81 19.87 1.09
C ARG A 319 -16.57 20.32 1.87
N PHE A 320 -16.29 21.63 1.87
CA PHE A 320 -15.18 22.20 2.62
C PHE A 320 -15.29 21.90 4.12
N ASN A 321 -16.47 22.10 4.70
CA ASN A 321 -16.72 21.78 6.09
C ASN A 321 -16.46 20.29 6.37
N LEU A 322 -17.01 19.36 5.61
CA LEU A 322 -16.81 17.93 5.85
C LEU A 322 -15.33 17.52 5.78
N SER A 323 -14.61 17.99 4.76
CA SER A 323 -13.16 17.74 4.63
C SER A 323 -12.34 18.39 5.74
N TYR A 324 -12.74 19.57 6.23
CA TYR A 324 -12.09 20.24 7.35
C TYR A 324 -12.38 19.56 8.70
N TRP A 325 -13.61 19.10 8.88
CA TRP A 325 -14.08 18.50 10.12
C TRP A 325 -13.58 17.07 10.32
N ILE A 326 -13.31 16.30 9.26
CA ILE A 326 -12.63 15.01 9.40
C ILE A 326 -11.12 15.22 9.42
N ASN A 327 -10.64 15.57 10.62
CA ASN A 327 -9.21 15.60 10.95
C ASN A 327 -8.74 14.21 11.42
N PRO A 328 -7.42 13.98 11.60
CA PRO A 328 -6.91 12.69 12.04
C PRO A 328 -7.56 12.13 13.32
N ASP A 329 -7.97 12.99 14.27
CA ASP A 329 -8.62 12.54 15.50
C ASP A 329 -10.03 12.01 15.23
N ARG A 330 -10.78 12.63 14.31
CA ARG A 330 -12.12 12.20 13.93
C ARG A 330 -12.10 11.07 12.90
N SER A 331 -11.01 10.90 12.15
CA SER A 331 -10.75 9.73 11.31
C SER A 331 -10.66 8.43 12.11
N GLU A 332 -10.58 8.50 13.45
CA GLU A 332 -10.77 7.33 14.32
C GLU A 332 -12.09 6.58 14.02
N LEU A 333 -13.13 7.30 13.52
CA LEU A 333 -14.41 6.71 13.13
C LEU A 333 -14.29 5.56 12.12
N PHE A 334 -13.24 5.52 11.30
CA PHE A 334 -13.04 4.46 10.30
C PHE A 334 -12.53 3.15 10.91
N PHE A 335 -12.01 3.20 12.14
CA PHE A 335 -11.54 2.04 12.90
C PHE A 335 -12.55 1.55 13.94
N ALA A 336 -13.60 2.33 14.19
CA ALA A 336 -14.62 2.03 15.19
C ALA A 336 -15.51 0.86 14.76
N LYS A 337 -15.92 0.04 15.73
CA LYS A 337 -16.98 -0.94 15.53
C LYS A 337 -18.35 -0.26 15.38
N LYS A 338 -18.55 0.83 16.14
CA LYS A 338 -19.75 1.67 16.09
C LYS A 338 -19.38 3.13 16.38
N VAL A 339 -20.02 4.06 15.70
CA VAL A 339 -19.81 5.50 15.86
C VAL A 339 -20.99 6.12 16.62
N ILE A 340 -20.74 6.87 17.68
CA ILE A 340 -21.76 7.63 18.39
C ILE A 340 -21.61 9.10 17.99
N LEU A 341 -22.58 9.62 17.24
CA LEU A 341 -22.66 11.03 16.85
C LEU A 341 -23.38 11.81 17.93
N LEU A 342 -22.73 12.86 18.42
CA LEU A 342 -23.18 13.70 19.52
C LEU A 342 -23.24 15.15 19.07
N GLU A 343 -24.19 15.90 19.62
CA GLU A 343 -24.37 17.31 19.25
C GLU A 343 -23.17 18.19 19.63
N GLY A 344 -22.65 18.06 20.86
CA GLY A 344 -21.60 18.93 21.36
C GLY A 344 -20.60 18.32 22.34
N GLN A 345 -19.74 19.20 22.86
CA GLN A 345 -18.67 18.85 23.79
C GLN A 345 -19.19 18.32 25.14
N THR A 346 -20.31 18.86 25.64
CA THR A 346 -20.89 18.40 26.92
C THR A 346 -21.31 16.94 26.81
N ASP A 347 -22.02 16.56 25.75
CA ASP A 347 -22.45 15.19 25.48
C ASP A 347 -21.25 14.23 25.41
N LYS A 348 -20.23 14.61 24.63
CA LYS A 348 -19.00 13.82 24.46
C LYS A 348 -18.24 13.63 25.77
N SER A 349 -18.44 14.52 26.74
CA SER A 349 -17.82 14.42 28.06
C SER A 349 -18.65 13.61 29.06
N VAL A 350 -19.97 13.79 29.04
CA VAL A 350 -20.92 13.23 30.02
C VAL A 350 -21.28 11.78 29.73
N ILE A 351 -21.69 11.46 28.49
CA ILE A 351 -22.15 10.13 28.09
C ILE A 351 -21.14 9.02 28.42
N PRO A 352 -19.83 9.13 28.08
CA PRO A 352 -18.89 8.07 28.39
C PRO A 352 -18.63 7.93 29.91
N LEU A 353 -18.73 9.01 30.68
CA LEU A 353 -18.60 8.98 32.14
C LEU A 353 -19.75 8.19 32.78
N LEU A 354 -20.99 8.46 32.34
CA LEU A 354 -22.17 7.75 32.79
C LEU A 354 -22.13 6.27 32.39
N ALA A 355 -21.76 5.99 31.13
CA ALA A 355 -21.63 4.62 30.64
C ALA A 355 -20.61 3.80 31.46
N LYS A 356 -19.50 4.42 31.90
CA LYS A 356 -18.54 3.77 32.81
C LYS A 356 -19.13 3.51 34.19
N LYS A 357 -19.91 4.44 34.74
CA LYS A 357 -20.57 4.25 36.06
C LYS A 357 -21.57 3.10 36.07
N ILE A 358 -22.17 2.76 34.93
CA ILE A 358 -23.13 1.66 34.79
C ILE A 358 -22.55 0.43 34.06
N ASP A 359 -21.24 0.35 33.89
CA ASP A 359 -20.51 -0.76 33.24
C ASP A 359 -20.99 -1.10 31.82
N SER A 360 -21.44 -0.08 31.08
CA SER A 360 -21.91 -0.21 29.70
C SER A 360 -20.91 0.34 28.66
N PHE A 361 -19.83 0.99 29.09
CA PHE A 361 -18.87 1.63 28.19
C PHE A 361 -18.13 0.62 27.29
N ARG A 362 -17.96 0.96 26.02
CA ARG A 362 -17.28 0.16 25.00
C ARG A 362 -16.08 0.92 24.44
N TYR A 363 -14.89 0.32 24.48
CA TYR A 363 -13.65 0.90 23.97
C TYR A 363 -13.53 0.81 22.44
N ASP A 364 -14.26 -0.11 21.81
CA ASP A 364 -14.33 -0.28 20.37
C ASP A 364 -15.35 0.66 19.69
N TYR A 365 -15.96 1.59 20.45
CA TYR A 365 -16.89 2.59 19.95
C TYR A 365 -16.23 3.98 19.97
N THR A 366 -16.47 4.78 18.93
CA THR A 366 -15.90 6.13 18.81
C THR A 366 -16.97 7.19 18.96
N LEU A 367 -16.73 8.18 19.82
CA LEU A 367 -17.65 9.30 20.07
C LEU A 367 -17.19 10.55 19.29
N ILE A 368 -18.05 11.02 18.40
CA ILE A 368 -17.81 12.20 17.57
C ILE A 368 -18.68 13.35 18.05
N ASP A 369 -18.03 14.42 18.48
CA ASP A 369 -18.65 15.72 18.68
C ASP A 369 -18.81 16.38 17.30
N CYS A 370 -20.07 16.49 16.86
CA CYS A 370 -20.44 17.07 15.57
C CYS A 370 -20.41 18.61 15.61
N GLY A 371 -20.40 19.22 16.79
CA GLY A 371 -20.37 20.67 17.02
C GLY A 371 -21.74 21.34 17.01
N SER A 372 -22.71 20.80 16.26
CA SER A 372 -24.12 21.20 16.35
C SER A 372 -25.04 20.15 15.72
N LYS A 373 -26.33 20.26 16.01
CA LYS A 373 -27.38 19.44 15.41
C LYS A 373 -27.43 19.52 13.88
N ASP A 374 -27.12 20.68 13.31
CA ASP A 374 -27.18 20.93 11.87
C ASP A 374 -26.03 20.26 11.07
N THR A 375 -24.93 19.89 11.74
CA THR A 375 -23.79 19.22 11.09
C THR A 375 -23.91 17.70 11.14
N ILE A 376 -24.69 17.14 12.08
CA ILE A 376 -24.93 15.70 12.22
C ILE A 376 -25.29 15.01 10.89
N PRO A 377 -26.22 15.54 10.07
CA PRO A 377 -26.57 14.90 8.78
C PRO A 377 -25.39 14.68 7.84
N GLN A 378 -24.34 15.50 7.92
CA GLN A 378 -23.14 15.33 7.08
C GLN A 378 -22.33 14.10 7.50
N TYR A 379 -22.23 13.85 8.81
CA TYR A 379 -21.62 12.63 9.34
C TYR A 379 -22.47 11.41 9.02
N ILE A 380 -23.79 11.49 9.15
CA ILE A 380 -24.70 10.40 8.76
C ILE A 380 -24.49 10.00 7.30
N ASN A 381 -24.45 10.97 6.38
CA ASN A 381 -24.19 10.70 4.97
C ASN A 381 -22.83 10.01 4.77
N LEU A 382 -21.77 10.49 5.44
CA LEU A 382 -20.45 9.85 5.40
C LEU A 382 -20.52 8.39 5.87
N LEU A 383 -21.08 8.14 7.05
CA LEU A 383 -21.16 6.80 7.64
C LEU A 383 -22.02 5.86 6.79
N ASN A 384 -23.13 6.33 6.23
CA ASN A 384 -23.97 5.57 5.31
C ASN A 384 -23.18 5.14 4.05
N LYS A 385 -22.42 6.06 3.44
CA LYS A 385 -21.62 5.78 2.24
C LYS A 385 -20.51 4.76 2.51
N PHE A 386 -19.94 4.77 3.71
CA PHE A 386 -18.96 3.78 4.17
C PHE A 386 -19.59 2.54 4.82
N ARG A 387 -20.92 2.50 4.98
CA ARG A 387 -21.68 1.44 5.66
C ARG A 387 -21.17 1.15 7.08
N LEU A 388 -20.83 2.21 7.80
CA LEU A 388 -20.43 2.15 9.21
C LEU A 388 -21.68 2.17 10.09
N GLU A 389 -21.66 1.41 11.18
CA GLU A 389 -22.77 1.40 12.15
C GLU A 389 -22.68 2.63 13.06
N TYR A 390 -23.82 3.24 13.36
CA TYR A 390 -23.84 4.44 14.20
C TYR A 390 -25.10 4.62 15.05
N ILE A 391 -24.97 5.46 16.07
CA ILE A 391 -26.07 5.95 16.90
C ILE A 391 -25.97 7.47 16.94
N VAL A 392 -27.09 8.15 16.75
CA VAL A 392 -27.17 9.61 16.82
C VAL A 392 -27.89 10.00 18.09
N VAL A 393 -27.23 10.78 18.94
CA VAL A 393 -27.82 11.36 20.15
C VAL A 393 -27.92 12.86 19.97
N TYR A 394 -29.13 13.38 20.14
CA TYR A 394 -29.41 14.81 20.00
C TYR A 394 -30.60 15.23 20.85
N ASP A 395 -30.67 16.53 21.11
CA ASP A 395 -31.69 17.10 21.99
C ASP A 395 -32.99 17.36 21.23
N LYS A 396 -34.14 17.15 21.89
CA LYS A 396 -35.42 17.56 21.32
C LYS A 396 -35.55 19.08 21.21
N ASP A 397 -34.85 19.83 22.07
CA ASP A 397 -34.79 21.29 22.07
C ASP A 397 -36.13 21.99 22.34
N HIS A 398 -37.02 21.37 23.13
CA HIS A 398 -38.36 21.90 23.45
C HIS A 398 -38.46 22.47 24.88
N GLN A 399 -37.36 23.02 25.41
CA GLN A 399 -37.34 23.53 26.79
C GLN A 399 -38.35 24.67 27.02
N ILE A 400 -38.83 24.77 28.27
CA ILE A 400 -39.82 25.78 28.69
C ILE A 400 -39.24 27.19 28.47
N GLY A 401 -39.96 28.00 27.68
CA GLY A 401 -39.58 29.39 27.35
C GLY A 401 -38.95 29.61 25.97
N LYS A 402 -38.76 28.56 25.17
CA LYS A 402 -38.42 28.72 23.74
C LYS A 402 -39.61 29.26 22.94
N SER A 403 -39.34 30.15 21.99
CA SER A 403 -40.37 30.67 21.07
C SER A 403 -40.84 29.58 20.10
N GLY A 404 -42.05 29.74 19.54
CA GLY A 404 -42.57 28.83 18.52
C GLY A 404 -41.64 28.68 17.32
N ASP A 405 -40.99 29.76 16.89
CA ASP A 405 -40.01 29.74 15.80
C ASP A 405 -38.74 28.94 16.13
N ALA A 406 -38.27 29.02 17.38
CA ALA A 406 -37.12 28.26 17.84
C ALA A 406 -37.43 26.75 17.89
N ILE A 407 -38.63 26.39 18.34
CA ILE A 407 -39.12 25.00 18.33
C ILE A 407 -39.24 24.49 16.89
N ALA A 408 -39.85 25.26 15.99
CA ALA A 408 -39.99 24.89 14.59
C ALA A 408 -38.63 24.71 13.88
N THR A 409 -37.64 25.54 14.23
CA THR A 409 -36.27 25.41 13.72
C THR A 409 -35.61 24.12 14.22
N ALA A 410 -35.72 23.83 15.52
CA ALA A 410 -35.21 22.60 16.11
C ALA A 410 -35.86 21.34 15.52
N ASP A 411 -37.17 21.38 15.28
CA ASP A 411 -37.92 20.28 14.64
C ASP A 411 -37.45 20.05 13.20
N LYS A 412 -37.14 21.13 12.46
CA LYS A 412 -36.58 21.02 11.12
C LYS A 412 -35.22 20.35 11.13
N SER A 413 -34.34 20.70 12.07
CA SER A 413 -33.03 20.05 12.22
C SER A 413 -33.15 18.60 12.66
N SER A 414 -34.05 18.28 13.62
CA SER A 414 -34.35 16.90 14.03
C SER A 414 -34.85 16.07 12.85
N LYS A 415 -35.77 16.63 12.06
CA LYS A 415 -36.30 15.95 10.87
C LYS A 415 -35.23 15.68 9.84
N LEU A 416 -34.30 16.62 9.64
CA LEU A 416 -33.18 16.40 8.71
C LEU A 416 -32.27 15.25 9.17
N ILE A 417 -32.06 15.08 10.48
CA ILE A 417 -31.34 13.92 11.03
C ILE A 417 -32.08 12.63 10.67
N GLU A 418 -33.35 12.53 11.06
CA GLU A 418 -34.17 11.32 10.85
C GLU A 418 -34.32 10.96 9.37
N ASP A 419 -34.53 11.95 8.49
CA ASP A 419 -34.66 11.75 7.04
C ASP A 419 -33.36 11.20 6.39
N ASN A 420 -32.20 11.39 7.02
CA ASN A 420 -30.90 10.93 6.49
C ASN A 420 -30.47 9.56 7.05
N ILE A 421 -31.16 9.01 8.04
CA ILE A 421 -30.75 7.76 8.68
C ILE A 421 -31.05 6.55 7.80
N ASP A 422 -30.03 5.71 7.64
CA ASP A 422 -30.21 4.36 7.13
C ASP A 422 -30.52 3.44 8.31
N THR A 423 -31.78 3.04 8.46
CA THR A 423 -32.24 2.19 9.56
C THR A 423 -31.55 0.81 9.64
N THR A 424 -30.83 0.39 8.60
CA THR A 424 -30.02 -0.84 8.62
C THR A 424 -28.66 -0.66 9.29
N LEU A 425 -28.19 0.58 9.42
CA LEU A 425 -26.87 0.96 9.95
C LEU A 425 -26.97 1.83 11.21
N GLY A 426 -28.00 2.66 11.28
CA GLY A 426 -28.13 3.79 12.19
C GLY A 426 -29.40 3.77 13.04
N LYS A 427 -29.34 4.41 14.21
CA LYS A 427 -30.48 4.62 15.12
C LYS A 427 -30.39 5.99 15.79
N THR A 428 -31.51 6.56 16.23
CA THR A 428 -31.55 7.80 17.03
C THR A 428 -31.91 7.53 18.48
N ILE A 429 -31.35 8.35 19.36
CA ILE A 429 -31.73 8.42 20.77
C ILE A 429 -31.94 9.90 21.09
N ILE A 430 -33.18 10.27 21.35
CA ILE A 430 -33.58 11.66 21.57
C ILE A 430 -33.54 11.97 23.07
N LEU A 431 -32.81 13.01 23.44
CA LEU A 431 -32.87 13.58 24.79
C LEU A 431 -34.12 14.45 24.89
N ILE A 432 -34.95 14.23 25.91
CA ILE A 432 -36.25 14.93 26.01
C ILE A 432 -35.98 16.42 26.26
N ASN A 433 -34.97 16.68 27.08
CA ASN A 433 -34.39 17.98 27.33
C ASN A 433 -32.94 17.99 26.81
N ASP A 434 -32.13 18.97 27.23
CA ASP A 434 -30.68 18.92 26.99
C ASP A 434 -29.98 17.96 27.96
N ILE A 435 -28.73 17.67 27.68
CA ILE A 435 -27.90 16.77 28.50
C ILE A 435 -27.79 17.28 29.95
N GLU A 436 -27.76 18.59 30.18
CA GLU A 436 -27.71 19.20 31.51
C GLU A 436 -28.98 18.93 32.32
N GLU A 437 -30.16 19.07 31.73
CA GLU A 437 -31.43 18.75 32.40
C GLU A 437 -31.60 17.23 32.61
N GLU A 438 -31.14 16.39 31.68
CA GLU A 438 -31.19 14.92 31.83
C GLU A 438 -30.33 14.42 33.01
N ILE A 439 -29.26 15.15 33.36
CA ILE A 439 -28.46 14.91 34.57
C ILE A 439 -28.96 15.69 35.80
N GLY A 440 -30.07 16.42 35.70
CA GLY A 440 -30.69 17.12 36.83
C GLY A 440 -30.08 18.48 37.17
N MET A 441 -29.32 19.10 36.26
CA MET A 441 -28.86 20.48 36.42
C MET A 441 -30.00 21.46 36.09
N THR A 442 -30.35 22.31 37.05
CA THR A 442 -31.45 23.27 36.91
C THR A 442 -31.01 24.70 36.58
N GLU A 443 -29.72 25.00 36.68
CA GLU A 443 -29.17 26.33 36.40
C GLU A 443 -28.75 26.45 34.93
N LYS A 444 -29.22 27.50 34.24
CA LYS A 444 -28.75 27.84 32.89
C LYS A 444 -27.33 28.37 32.95
N VAL A 445 -26.36 27.48 32.78
CA VAL A 445 -24.95 27.86 32.73
C VAL A 445 -24.55 28.20 31.29
N SER A 446 -24.04 29.40 31.06
CA SER A 446 -23.59 29.83 29.73
C SER A 446 -22.13 29.52 29.42
N SER A 447 -21.28 29.31 30.44
CA SER A 447 -19.84 29.07 30.29
C SER A 447 -19.38 27.81 31.04
N ASN A 448 -18.39 27.09 30.50
CA ASN A 448 -17.83 25.88 31.12
C ASN A 448 -18.84 24.75 31.41
N LYS A 449 -19.90 24.65 30.60
CA LYS A 449 -20.97 23.64 30.74
C LYS A 449 -20.43 22.22 30.97
N ALA A 450 -19.51 21.77 30.11
CA ALA A 450 -18.90 20.44 30.23
C ALA A 450 -18.22 20.19 31.58
N TYR A 451 -17.47 21.16 32.12
CA TYR A 451 -16.81 21.03 33.41
C TYR A 451 -17.80 20.92 34.57
N LEU A 452 -18.85 21.74 34.55
CA LEU A 452 -19.87 21.72 35.59
C LEU A 452 -20.71 20.44 35.54
N ALA A 453 -21.04 19.96 34.34
CA ALA A 453 -21.73 18.69 34.16
C ALA A 453 -20.91 17.51 34.71
N ILE A 454 -19.61 17.45 34.42
CA ILE A 454 -18.71 16.43 35.00
C ILE A 454 -18.68 16.54 36.52
N SER A 455 -18.49 17.75 37.06
CA SER A 455 -18.42 17.99 38.51
C SER A 455 -19.72 17.58 39.22
N HIS A 456 -20.86 17.81 38.57
CA HIS A 456 -22.16 17.37 39.08
C HIS A 456 -22.26 15.84 39.15
N ILE A 457 -21.86 15.14 38.08
CA ILE A 457 -21.90 13.67 37.98
C ILE A 457 -20.92 12.99 38.95
N GLU A 458 -19.78 13.62 39.23
CA GLU A 458 -18.77 13.13 40.17
C GLU A 458 -19.17 13.34 41.64
N SER A 459 -20.14 14.21 41.91
CA SER A 459 -20.65 14.42 43.27
C SER A 459 -21.25 13.14 43.84
N VAL A 460 -21.05 12.91 45.15
CA VAL A 460 -21.54 11.71 45.87
C VAL A 460 -23.08 11.63 45.84
N ALA A 461 -23.75 12.76 45.65
CA ALA A 461 -25.21 12.85 45.64
C ALA A 461 -25.83 12.51 44.26
N PHE A 462 -25.04 12.46 43.18
CA PHE A 462 -25.58 12.23 41.86
C PHE A 462 -26.07 10.78 41.69
N GLN A 463 -27.31 10.64 41.27
CA GLN A 463 -27.90 9.37 40.85
C GLN A 463 -28.46 9.54 39.45
N ILE A 464 -28.06 8.65 38.54
CA ILE A 464 -28.62 8.60 37.20
C ILE A 464 -30.10 8.17 37.27
N SER A 465 -30.98 8.90 36.60
CA SER A 465 -32.39 8.52 36.52
C SER A 465 -32.56 7.20 35.75
N ASP A 466 -33.54 6.38 36.12
CA ASP A 466 -33.78 5.10 35.43
C ASP A 466 -34.08 5.28 33.93
N THR A 467 -34.73 6.38 33.58
CA THR A 467 -35.01 6.75 32.18
C THR A 467 -33.72 7.05 31.42
N PHE A 468 -32.82 7.84 32.01
CA PHE A 468 -31.58 8.19 31.33
C PHE A 468 -30.59 7.02 31.33
N LYS A 469 -30.57 6.21 32.39
CA LYS A 469 -29.81 4.96 32.44
C LYS A 469 -30.14 4.04 31.26
N LYS A 470 -31.43 3.82 30.96
CA LYS A 470 -31.85 3.04 29.79
C LYS A 470 -31.38 3.62 28.47
N LYS A 471 -31.39 4.96 28.32
CA LYS A 471 -30.84 5.63 27.12
C LYS A 471 -29.33 5.38 27.00
N ILE A 472 -28.56 5.49 28.08
CA ILE A 472 -27.11 5.20 28.06
C ILE A 472 -26.85 3.74 27.71
N GLU A 473 -27.60 2.79 28.28
CA GLU A 473 -27.51 1.37 27.92
C GLU A 473 -27.80 1.16 26.44
N GLU A 474 -28.81 1.84 25.88
CA GLU A 474 -29.16 1.76 24.47
C GLU A 474 -28.10 2.37 23.55
N ILE A 475 -27.45 3.48 23.95
CA ILE A 475 -26.32 4.09 23.23
C ILE A 475 -25.17 3.08 23.04
N TYR A 476 -24.94 2.20 24.02
CA TYR A 476 -23.80 1.26 24.01
C TYR A 476 -24.15 -0.19 23.70
N LYS A 477 -25.43 -0.49 23.48
CA LYS A 477 -25.91 -1.80 23.02
C LYS A 477 -25.53 -2.04 21.57
#